data_AF-A0A1J5X173-F1
#
_entry.id   AF-A0A1J5X173-F1
#
_cell.length_a   1.000
_cell.length_b   1.000
_cell.length_c   1.000
_cell.angle_alpha   90.00
_cell.angle_beta   90.00
_cell.angle_gamma   90.00
#
_symmetry.space_group_name_H-M   'P 1'
#
loop_
_entity.id
_entity.type
_entity.pdbx_description
1 polymer ?
#
loop_
_entity_poly.entity_id
_entity_poly.type
_entity_poly.pdbx_seq_one_letter_code
_entity_poly.pdbx_strand_id
1 'polypeptide(L)'
;NIAISDVLFFKLLSRTAVEIRSKISLVGHDDTLGCCLEWLGERTTEQAGICFDGYTSQEMKQAYSNITTIPRKSIQIKAREIHAKGDGICVLLELLDCVDGHIPELFLETSRRENIEEIAEKGSNFGWIGKVGRLVLTGCAVEALPGLKLHQENKMEELVLDAYTPGQVTEILRMEKNSIWVGRVKVLKLKRYAMQILPKLKLHGENELKELSLNTYAPEYFGGITRTENNSIWVGKVRVLKLGWYAVGILPKLIIHDENELEELYLDSDNPKHIAGILRTENNSIWVGKVKTLRLKKHAIQILPKLGIHNENELEELSLYADNPKHITGMLKTENNSIWVGKVKTLRLKNHAIQILPKLRIHSENEMEELYLVADKAEYITEMIRIENNSVWVGKVKILKLKRHAIQIFPKLKLHGENELKEFGLSASNPGNIAEFLKTENNSIWMGKVKVLKLGSYAVQILPKL
;
A
#
# COMPACT_ATOMS: atom_id res chain seq x y z
N ASN A 1 -10.57 30.90 29.95
CA ASN A 1 -10.14 29.69 29.21
C ASN A 1 -8.68 29.47 29.59
N ILE A 2 -8.39 28.43 30.35
CA ILE A 2 -7.03 28.13 30.82
C ILE A 2 -6.43 27.07 29.90
N ALA A 3 -5.18 27.25 29.45
CA ALA A 3 -4.44 26.20 28.77
C ALA A 3 -3.60 25.42 29.79
N ILE A 4 -3.74 24.10 29.78
CA ILE A 4 -3.05 23.20 30.70
C ILE A 4 -2.33 22.11 29.89
N SER A 5 -1.08 21.83 30.26
CA SER A 5 -0.34 20.71 29.67
C SER A 5 -1.07 19.40 29.99
N ASP A 6 -1.12 18.47 29.03
CA ASP A 6 -1.56 17.10 29.23
C ASP A 6 -0.97 16.42 30.48
N VAL A 7 0.34 16.52 30.71
CA VAL A 7 1.01 15.93 31.88
C VAL A 7 0.43 16.45 33.20
N LEU A 8 0.32 17.78 33.36
CA LEU A 8 -0.28 18.36 34.55
C LEU A 8 -1.76 17.99 34.67
N PHE A 9 -2.52 18.07 33.57
CA PHE A 9 -3.94 17.78 33.56
C PHE A 9 -4.24 16.38 34.07
N PHE A 10 -3.56 15.36 33.52
CA PHE A 10 -3.76 13.97 33.93
C PHE A 10 -3.24 13.69 35.34
N LYS A 11 -2.16 14.36 35.77
CA LYS A 11 -1.66 14.27 37.15
C LYS A 11 -2.64 14.88 38.16
N LEU A 12 -3.33 15.97 37.81
CA LEU A 12 -4.37 16.56 38.65
C LEU A 12 -5.59 15.63 38.71
N LEU A 13 -6.04 15.12 37.56
CA LEU A 13 -7.15 14.18 37.50
C LEU A 13 -6.91 12.94 38.37
N SER A 14 -5.69 12.44 38.48
CA SER A 14 -5.42 11.22 39.25
C SER A 14 -5.18 11.44 40.74
N ARG A 15 -4.77 12.65 41.17
CA ARG A 15 -4.30 12.90 42.55
C ARG A 15 -5.20 13.78 43.40
N THR A 16 -6.12 14.52 42.79
CA THR A 16 -7.01 15.44 43.52
C THR A 16 -8.39 15.47 42.89
N ALA A 17 -9.39 15.99 43.62
CA ALA A 17 -10.66 16.36 43.01
C ALA A 17 -10.44 17.53 42.04
N VAL A 18 -10.99 17.44 40.83
CA VAL A 18 -10.89 18.46 39.79
C VAL A 18 -12.28 18.89 39.35
N GLU A 19 -12.59 20.18 39.49
CA GLU A 19 -13.86 20.76 39.03
C GLU A 19 -13.60 21.71 37.85
N ILE A 20 -14.12 21.36 36.67
CA ILE A 20 -14.04 22.22 35.47
C ILE A 20 -15.33 23.03 35.36
N ARG A 21 -15.28 24.30 35.79
CA ARG A 21 -16.45 25.22 35.75
C ARG A 21 -16.68 25.89 34.40
N SER A 22 -15.68 25.88 33.51
CA SER A 22 -15.73 26.59 32.24
C SER A 22 -14.98 25.80 31.15
N LYS A 23 -14.51 26.45 30.08
CA LYS A 23 -13.69 25.77 29.07
C LYS A 23 -12.22 25.78 29.46
N ILE A 24 -11.56 24.63 29.28
CA ILE A 24 -10.11 24.47 29.33
C ILE A 24 -9.56 24.07 27.97
N SER A 25 -8.29 24.37 27.73
CA SER A 25 -7.56 23.91 26.54
C SER A 25 -6.47 22.94 26.95
N LEU A 26 -6.48 21.73 26.41
CA LEU A 26 -5.43 20.74 26.58
C LEU A 26 -4.35 20.97 25.52
N VAL A 27 -3.12 21.25 25.96
CA VAL A 27 -1.96 21.43 25.07
C VAL A 27 -0.95 20.31 25.29
N GLY A 28 -0.17 19.98 24.26
CA GLY A 28 0.93 19.02 24.40
C GLY A 28 2.01 19.57 25.33
N HIS A 29 2.65 18.69 26.09
CA HIS A 29 3.78 19.07 26.92
C HIS A 29 5.05 19.18 26.07
N ASP A 30 5.65 20.36 26.08
CA ASP A 30 7.05 20.58 25.72
C ASP A 30 7.82 20.71 27.04
N ASP A 31 8.98 20.06 27.15
CA ASP A 31 9.90 20.14 28.28
C ASP A 31 10.30 21.59 28.62
N THR A 32 10.03 22.55 27.72
CA THR A 32 10.34 23.98 27.86
C THR A 32 9.21 24.85 28.43
N LEU A 33 7.97 24.38 28.53
CA LEU A 33 6.81 25.21 28.91
C LEU A 33 6.26 24.87 30.30
N GLY A 34 6.03 25.92 31.12
CA GLY A 34 5.37 25.81 32.42
C GLY A 34 3.95 25.24 32.32
N CYS A 35 3.48 24.59 33.39
CA CYS A 35 2.31 23.71 33.38
C CYS A 35 0.95 24.38 33.08
N CYS A 36 0.86 25.71 33.17
CA CYS A 36 -0.34 26.51 32.89
C CYS A 36 0.05 27.73 32.05
N LEU A 37 -0.65 27.95 30.94
CA LEU A 37 -0.44 29.11 30.06
C LEU A 37 -1.69 29.99 30.06
N GLU A 38 -1.51 31.28 30.36
CA GLU A 38 -2.62 32.24 30.43
C GLU A 38 -3.20 32.58 29.05
N TRP A 39 -2.45 32.36 27.96
CA TRP A 39 -2.96 32.62 26.61
C TRP A 39 -2.18 31.87 25.52
N LEU A 40 -2.87 31.00 24.78
CA LEU A 40 -2.42 30.51 23.47
C LEU A 40 -3.54 30.68 22.46
N GLY A 41 -3.36 31.62 21.52
CA GLY A 41 -4.27 31.84 20.39
C GLY A 41 -4.19 30.75 19.33
N GLU A 42 -3.07 30.03 19.27
CA GLU A 42 -2.77 29.05 18.21
C GLU A 42 -2.62 27.63 18.75
N ARG A 43 -2.76 26.64 17.86
CA ARG A 43 -2.46 25.22 18.16
C ARG A 43 -0.97 25.07 18.41
N THR A 44 -0.58 24.30 19.42
CA THR A 44 0.81 23.93 19.61
C THR A 44 1.20 22.90 18.55
N THR A 45 2.43 22.96 18.05
CA THR A 45 3.01 21.88 17.22
C THR A 45 3.22 20.59 18.00
N GLU A 46 3.16 20.70 19.32
CA GLU A 46 3.49 19.67 20.30
C GLU A 46 2.45 18.55 20.39
N GLN A 47 2.98 17.37 20.68
CA GLN A 47 2.26 16.12 20.88
C GLN A 47 1.65 16.09 22.29
N ALA A 48 0.39 15.66 22.40
CA ALA A 48 -0.20 15.29 23.68
C ALA A 48 -0.05 13.77 23.90
N GLY A 49 0.69 13.38 24.92
CA GLY A 49 0.89 12.01 25.37
C GLY A 49 -0.01 11.65 26.55
N ILE A 50 -0.79 10.59 26.42
CA ILE A 50 -1.68 10.05 27.44
C ILE A 50 -1.18 8.66 27.80
N CYS A 51 -0.35 8.60 28.83
CA CYS A 51 0.20 7.36 29.36
C CYS A 51 -0.09 7.29 30.85
N PHE A 52 -0.86 6.28 31.25
CA PHE A 52 -1.17 5.99 32.65
C PHE A 52 -0.39 4.78 33.17
N ASP A 53 0.61 4.31 32.42
CA ASP A 53 1.49 3.23 32.88
C ASP A 53 2.17 3.65 34.20
N GLY A 54 1.98 2.85 35.25
CA GLY A 54 2.51 3.11 36.59
C GLY A 54 1.58 3.86 37.53
N TYR A 55 0.37 4.23 37.11
CA TYR A 55 -0.66 4.76 38.00
C TYR A 55 -1.30 3.61 38.78
N THR A 56 -1.63 3.85 40.05
CA THR A 56 -2.33 2.87 40.89
C THR A 56 -3.80 2.75 40.50
N SER A 57 -4.44 1.63 40.84
CA SER A 57 -5.89 1.47 40.62
C SER A 57 -6.73 2.54 41.32
N GLN A 58 -6.24 3.11 42.43
CA GLN A 58 -6.90 4.22 43.13
C GLN A 58 -6.77 5.54 42.35
N GLU A 59 -5.58 5.84 41.83
CA GLU A 59 -5.34 7.00 40.97
C GLU A 59 -6.18 6.93 39.68
N MET A 60 -6.32 5.75 39.08
CA MET A 60 -7.19 5.53 37.92
C MET A 60 -8.67 5.77 38.26
N LYS A 61 -9.16 5.21 39.39
CA LYS A 61 -10.54 5.45 39.86
C LYS A 61 -10.81 6.92 40.11
N GLN A 62 -9.84 7.64 40.69
CA GLN A 62 -9.94 9.09 40.91
C GLN A 62 -10.03 9.85 39.58
N ALA A 63 -9.18 9.50 38.60
CA ALA A 63 -9.22 10.10 37.28
C ALA A 63 -10.58 9.89 36.60
N TYR A 64 -11.11 8.68 36.60
CA TYR A 64 -12.45 8.41 36.07
C TYR A 64 -13.54 9.20 36.80
N SER A 65 -13.51 9.22 38.14
CA SER A 65 -14.48 9.99 38.94
C SER A 65 -14.43 11.48 38.63
N ASN A 66 -13.26 12.03 38.32
CA ASN A 66 -13.15 13.42 37.91
C ASN A 66 -13.71 13.62 36.51
N ILE A 67 -13.35 12.76 35.54
CA ILE A 67 -13.79 12.86 34.14
C ILE A 67 -15.31 12.84 34.02
N THR A 68 -16.00 11.98 34.78
CA THR A 68 -17.47 11.91 34.76
C THR A 68 -18.16 13.19 35.24
N THR A 69 -17.47 14.04 36.01
CA THR A 69 -17.99 15.35 36.46
C THR A 69 -17.70 16.48 35.49
N ILE A 70 -16.85 16.25 34.48
CA ILE A 70 -16.47 17.28 33.51
C ILE A 70 -17.67 17.55 32.58
N PRO A 71 -18.08 18.83 32.40
CA PRO A 71 -19.16 19.15 31.47
C PRO A 71 -18.80 18.77 30.02
N ARG A 72 -19.77 18.29 29.24
CA ARG A 72 -19.57 18.03 27.80
C ARG A 72 -19.10 19.27 27.07
N LYS A 73 -18.24 19.08 26.06
CA LYS A 73 -17.67 20.17 25.24
C LYS A 73 -16.94 21.26 26.06
N SER A 74 -16.40 20.92 27.23
CA SER A 74 -15.62 21.84 28.07
C SER A 74 -14.12 21.74 27.81
N ILE A 75 -13.65 20.69 27.14
CA ILE A 75 -12.22 20.50 26.84
C ILE A 75 -11.98 20.79 25.36
N GLN A 76 -11.13 21.77 25.07
CA GLN A 76 -10.65 22.02 23.72
C GLN A 76 -9.27 21.39 23.56
N ILE A 77 -9.09 20.50 22.60
CA ILE A 77 -7.77 19.94 22.30
C ILE A 77 -7.04 20.91 21.37
N LYS A 78 -5.95 21.50 21.87
CA LYS A 78 -5.05 22.39 21.14
C LYS A 78 -3.70 21.75 20.82
N ALA A 79 -3.61 20.43 20.93
CA ALA A 79 -2.47 19.64 20.47
C ALA A 79 -2.62 19.27 18.98
N ARG A 80 -1.49 19.08 18.30
CA ARG A 80 -1.47 18.57 16.92
C ARG A 80 -1.92 17.12 16.87
N GLU A 81 -1.41 16.30 17.78
CA GLU A 81 -1.64 14.86 17.83
C GLU A 81 -1.85 14.39 19.27
N ILE A 82 -2.63 13.32 19.43
CA ILE A 82 -2.89 12.66 20.71
C ILE A 82 -2.43 11.21 20.61
N HIS A 83 -1.55 10.80 21.52
CA HIS A 83 -1.07 9.43 21.63
C HIS A 83 -1.55 8.85 22.95
N ALA A 84 -2.39 7.82 22.93
CA ALA A 84 -2.74 7.08 24.13
C ALA A 84 -2.17 5.67 24.08
N LYS A 85 -1.51 5.30 25.18
CA LYS A 85 -0.90 3.98 25.36
C LYS A 85 -1.43 3.28 26.60
N GLY A 86 -1.55 1.95 26.51
CA GLY A 86 -1.94 1.13 27.66
C GLY A 86 -3.26 1.61 28.26
N ASP A 87 -3.26 1.85 29.57
CA ASP A 87 -4.46 2.23 30.33
C ASP A 87 -4.92 3.66 30.03
N GLY A 88 -4.04 4.47 29.43
CA GLY A 88 -4.38 5.81 28.95
C GLY A 88 -5.41 5.83 27.83
N ILE A 89 -5.60 4.70 27.12
CA ILE A 89 -6.64 4.58 26.09
C ILE A 89 -8.03 4.70 26.73
N CYS A 90 -8.30 3.97 27.81
CA CYS A 90 -9.59 4.02 28.50
C CYS A 90 -9.91 5.43 29.00
N VAL A 91 -8.91 6.06 29.64
CA VAL A 91 -9.03 7.43 30.14
C VAL A 91 -9.32 8.42 29.02
N LEU A 92 -8.59 8.32 27.90
CA LEU A 92 -8.83 9.18 26.74
C LEU A 92 -10.25 8.99 26.21
N LEU A 93 -10.71 7.75 26.03
CA LEU A 93 -12.02 7.49 25.44
C LEU A 93 -13.18 8.02 26.28
N GLU A 94 -13.07 7.97 27.61
CA GLU A 94 -14.01 8.63 28.54
C GLU A 94 -13.93 10.15 28.41
N LEU A 95 -12.71 10.69 28.24
CA LEU A 95 -12.49 12.13 28.07
C LEU A 95 -13.08 12.67 26.76
N LEU A 96 -13.18 11.85 25.70
CA LEU A 96 -13.66 12.27 24.38
C LEU A 96 -15.09 12.82 24.40
N ASP A 97 -15.94 12.38 25.34
CA ASP A 97 -17.28 12.96 25.55
C ASP A 97 -17.24 14.43 26.02
N CYS A 98 -16.13 14.82 26.64
CA CYS A 98 -15.90 16.16 27.15
C CYS A 98 -15.24 17.08 26.11
N VAL A 99 -14.76 16.52 25.00
CA VAL A 99 -13.99 17.24 23.98
C VAL A 99 -14.90 18.00 23.02
N ASP A 100 -14.63 19.30 22.85
CA ASP A 100 -15.26 20.15 21.85
C ASP A 100 -14.38 20.21 20.60
N GLY A 101 -14.82 19.59 19.51
CA GLY A 101 -14.30 19.85 18.17
C GLY A 101 -13.65 18.66 17.46
N HIS A 102 -12.61 18.97 16.70
CA HIS A 102 -11.95 18.08 15.75
C HIS A 102 -10.60 17.63 16.29
N ILE A 103 -10.35 16.31 16.26
CA ILE A 103 -9.05 15.74 16.61
C ILE A 103 -8.24 15.58 15.32
N PRO A 104 -7.11 16.29 15.16
CA PRO A 104 -6.35 16.20 13.93
C PRO A 104 -5.74 14.82 13.74
N GLU A 105 -5.00 14.32 14.75
CA GLU A 105 -4.35 13.00 14.69
C GLU A 105 -4.53 12.24 16.03
N LEU A 106 -4.95 10.98 15.95
CA LEU A 106 -5.21 10.10 17.09
C LEU A 106 -4.48 8.77 16.92
N PHE A 107 -3.65 8.42 17.90
CA PHE A 107 -2.87 7.19 17.94
C PHE A 107 -3.21 6.42 19.21
N LEU A 108 -3.70 5.19 19.04
CA LEU A 108 -4.00 4.28 20.15
C LEU A 108 -3.14 3.02 20.00
N GLU A 109 -2.38 2.69 21.04
CA GLU A 109 -1.52 1.51 21.08
C GLU A 109 -1.66 0.78 22.42
N THR A 110 -2.09 -0.48 22.38
CA THR A 110 -2.04 -1.34 23.57
C THR A 110 -1.82 -2.80 23.19
N SER A 111 -1.08 -3.51 24.03
CA SER A 111 -0.92 -4.97 23.96
C SER A 111 -1.90 -5.71 24.87
N ARG A 112 -2.58 -5.01 25.79
CA ARG A 112 -3.51 -5.58 26.77
C ARG A 112 -4.94 -5.50 26.26
N ARG A 113 -5.64 -6.63 26.33
CA ARG A 113 -7.04 -6.72 25.91
C ARG A 113 -8.00 -6.18 26.98
N GLU A 114 -7.66 -6.33 28.26
CA GLU A 114 -8.42 -5.84 29.43
C GLU A 114 -8.84 -4.38 29.26
N ASN A 115 -7.94 -3.55 28.72
CA ASN A 115 -8.19 -2.14 28.45
C ASN A 115 -9.36 -1.96 27.49
N ILE A 116 -9.49 -2.82 26.48
CA ILE A 116 -10.58 -2.78 25.49
C ILE A 116 -11.84 -3.47 26.01
N GLU A 117 -11.69 -4.52 26.82
CA GLU A 117 -12.83 -5.21 27.44
C GLU A 117 -13.55 -4.30 28.44
N GLU A 118 -12.83 -3.55 29.28
CA GLU A 118 -13.43 -2.55 30.19
C GLU A 118 -14.31 -1.56 29.41
N ILE A 119 -13.87 -1.19 28.21
CA ILE A 119 -14.57 -0.28 27.33
C ILE A 119 -15.81 -0.94 26.70
N ALA A 120 -15.69 -2.19 26.27
CA ALA A 120 -16.79 -2.95 25.65
C ALA A 120 -17.90 -3.32 26.67
N GLU A 121 -17.52 -3.70 27.89
CA GLU A 121 -18.43 -4.14 28.97
C GLU A 121 -19.36 -3.04 29.47
N LYS A 122 -18.90 -1.78 29.49
CA LYS A 122 -19.72 -0.63 29.89
C LYS A 122 -20.90 -0.35 28.93
N GLY A 123 -21.10 -1.19 27.89
CA GLY A 123 -22.13 -1.03 26.87
C GLY A 123 -21.99 0.32 26.15
N SER A 124 -20.80 0.91 26.24
CA SER A 124 -20.61 2.33 26.02
C SER A 124 -20.69 2.59 24.54
N ASN A 125 -21.79 3.23 24.18
CA ASN A 125 -21.79 4.30 23.22
C ASN A 125 -20.61 5.23 23.52
N PHE A 126 -19.41 4.94 23.01
CA PHE A 126 -18.26 5.82 23.19
C PHE A 126 -18.66 7.23 22.81
N GLY A 127 -18.05 8.19 23.50
CA GLY A 127 -18.23 9.58 23.15
C GLY A 127 -17.99 9.81 21.68
N TRP A 128 -18.85 10.65 21.10
CA TRP A 128 -18.78 11.01 19.70
C TRP A 128 -17.44 11.72 19.45
N ILE A 129 -16.48 10.99 18.87
CA ILE A 129 -15.14 11.52 18.53
C ILE A 129 -15.26 12.61 17.45
N GLY A 130 -16.38 12.60 16.72
CA GLY A 130 -16.68 13.58 15.70
C GLY A 130 -15.84 13.38 14.46
N LYS A 131 -15.00 14.36 14.15
CA LYS A 131 -14.14 14.36 12.96
C LYS A 131 -12.72 14.02 13.40
N VAL A 132 -12.11 13.02 12.76
CA VAL A 132 -10.71 12.64 13.00
C VAL A 132 -9.95 12.76 11.68
N GLY A 133 -8.85 13.52 11.68
CA GLY A 133 -8.02 13.68 10.48
C GLY A 133 -7.21 12.43 10.19
N ARG A 134 -6.53 11.88 11.19
CA ARG A 134 -5.72 10.67 11.10
C ARG A 134 -5.97 9.76 12.28
N LEU A 135 -6.22 8.47 12.02
CA LEU A 135 -6.47 7.47 13.05
C LEU A 135 -5.51 6.29 12.88
N VAL A 136 -4.73 6.00 13.91
CA VAL A 136 -3.80 4.87 13.95
C VAL A 136 -4.13 3.99 15.15
N LEU A 137 -4.53 2.75 14.90
CA LEU A 137 -4.83 1.75 15.92
C LEU A 137 -3.85 0.58 15.80
N THR A 138 -3.15 0.29 16.88
CA THR A 138 -2.11 -0.76 16.92
C THR A 138 -2.35 -1.73 18.09
N GLY A 139 -2.18 -3.02 17.82
CA GLY A 139 -2.36 -4.08 18.81
C GLY A 139 -3.85 -4.28 19.15
N CYS A 140 -4.18 -4.44 20.44
CA CYS A 140 -5.56 -4.61 20.88
C CYS A 140 -6.41 -3.35 20.67
N ALA A 141 -5.79 -2.17 20.53
CA ALA A 141 -6.51 -0.92 20.23
C ALA A 141 -7.34 -1.00 18.94
N VAL A 142 -7.02 -1.91 18.02
CA VAL A 142 -7.81 -2.16 16.82
C VAL A 142 -9.26 -2.55 17.16
N GLU A 143 -9.49 -3.31 18.25
CA GLU A 143 -10.84 -3.72 18.68
C GLU A 143 -11.69 -2.53 19.17
N ALA A 144 -11.10 -1.38 19.48
CA ALA A 144 -11.87 -0.17 19.81
C ALA A 144 -12.55 0.47 18.60
N LEU A 145 -12.14 0.14 17.37
CA LEU A 145 -12.60 0.81 16.14
C LEU A 145 -14.14 0.90 16.00
N PRO A 146 -14.94 -0.17 16.22
CA PRO A 146 -16.41 -0.09 16.14
C PRO A 146 -16.99 0.88 17.17
N GLY A 147 -16.27 1.01 18.28
CA GLY A 147 -16.59 1.89 19.38
C GLY A 147 -16.38 3.37 19.06
N LEU A 148 -15.31 3.68 18.33
CA LEU A 148 -14.98 5.04 17.90
C LEU A 148 -16.09 5.58 16.97
N LYS A 149 -17.13 6.21 17.52
CA LYS A 149 -18.27 6.74 16.75
C LYS A 149 -17.85 7.90 15.86
N LEU A 150 -17.38 7.58 14.66
CA LEU A 150 -17.01 8.56 13.64
C LEU A 150 -18.26 9.22 13.05
N HIS A 151 -18.20 10.53 12.82
CA HIS A 151 -19.31 11.26 12.22
C HIS A 151 -19.63 10.76 10.79
N GLN A 152 -20.89 10.86 10.36
CA GLN A 152 -21.30 10.47 9.00
C GLN A 152 -20.54 11.26 7.93
N GLU A 153 -20.22 12.52 8.19
CA GLU A 153 -19.43 13.36 7.28
C GLU A 153 -17.92 13.33 7.59
N ASN A 154 -17.42 12.34 8.32
CA ASN A 154 -16.00 12.25 8.64
C ASN A 154 -15.19 12.16 7.34
N LYS A 155 -14.23 13.07 7.19
CA LYS A 155 -13.26 13.10 6.09
C LYS A 155 -11.88 12.87 6.69
N MET A 156 -11.45 11.63 6.68
CA MET A 156 -10.19 11.17 7.24
C MET A 156 -9.09 11.19 6.17
N GLU A 157 -7.96 11.81 6.46
CA GLU A 157 -6.76 11.76 5.63
C GLU A 157 -6.15 10.35 5.64
N GLU A 158 -6.06 9.70 6.80
CA GLU A 158 -5.44 8.39 6.91
C GLU A 158 -6.02 7.52 8.04
N LEU A 159 -6.36 6.26 7.72
CA LEU A 159 -6.70 5.20 8.66
C LEU A 159 -5.64 4.10 8.60
N VAL A 160 -4.97 3.82 9.71
CA VAL A 160 -3.99 2.72 9.84
C VAL A 160 -4.43 1.75 10.92
N LEU A 161 -4.58 0.47 10.56
CA LEU A 161 -4.86 -0.61 11.51
C LEU A 161 -3.73 -1.65 11.43
N ASP A 162 -3.10 -1.97 12.57
CA ASP A 162 -2.04 -2.99 12.67
C ASP A 162 -2.30 -3.92 13.85
N ALA A 163 -2.72 -5.15 13.56
CA ALA A 163 -3.01 -6.17 14.57
C ALA A 163 -2.01 -7.33 14.47
N TYR A 164 -1.32 -7.60 15.57
CA TYR A 164 -0.24 -8.58 15.70
C TYR A 164 -0.72 -10.00 15.97
N THR A 165 -1.89 -10.16 16.59
CA THR A 165 -2.44 -11.48 16.96
C THR A 165 -3.91 -11.60 16.51
N PRO A 166 -4.46 -12.81 16.33
CA PRO A 166 -5.85 -12.98 15.89
C PRO A 166 -6.85 -12.50 16.95
N GLY A 167 -6.47 -12.59 18.23
CA GLY A 167 -7.27 -12.10 19.35
C GLY A 167 -7.60 -10.61 19.26
N GLN A 168 -6.75 -9.82 18.60
CA GLN A 168 -6.89 -8.36 18.45
C GLN A 168 -7.87 -7.93 17.36
N VAL A 169 -8.50 -8.87 16.66
CA VAL A 169 -9.53 -8.59 15.66
C VAL A 169 -10.77 -9.47 15.86
N THR A 170 -10.78 -10.33 16.89
CA THR A 170 -11.75 -11.42 16.99
C THR A 170 -13.17 -10.89 17.13
N GLU A 171 -13.40 -9.85 17.94
CA GLU A 171 -14.73 -9.28 18.09
C GLU A 171 -15.22 -8.61 16.80
N ILE A 172 -14.34 -7.88 16.11
CA ILE A 172 -14.66 -7.25 14.83
C ILE A 172 -15.02 -8.29 13.77
N LEU A 173 -14.33 -9.43 13.75
CA LEU A 173 -14.60 -10.48 12.78
C LEU A 173 -15.98 -11.14 12.95
N ARG A 174 -16.55 -11.10 14.17
CA ARG A 174 -17.91 -11.58 14.46
C ARG A 174 -19.00 -10.62 13.98
N MET A 175 -18.68 -9.34 13.78
CA MET A 175 -19.64 -8.35 13.32
C MET A 175 -20.13 -8.64 11.89
N GLU A 176 -21.25 -8.05 11.48
CA GLU A 176 -21.76 -8.16 10.12
C GLU A 176 -20.83 -7.47 9.09
N LYS A 177 -20.93 -7.82 7.82
CA LYS A 177 -20.22 -7.12 6.73
C LYS A 177 -20.67 -5.66 6.68
N ASN A 178 -19.75 -4.74 6.37
CA ASN A 178 -20.05 -3.30 6.27
C ASN A 178 -20.73 -2.71 7.52
N SER A 179 -20.42 -3.23 8.72
CA SER A 179 -21.01 -2.76 9.98
C SER A 179 -20.24 -1.60 10.62
N ILE A 180 -18.97 -1.41 10.27
CA ILE A 180 -18.10 -0.39 10.85
C ILE A 180 -18.01 0.82 9.91
N TRP A 181 -18.74 1.88 10.20
CA TRP A 181 -18.68 3.11 9.43
C TRP A 181 -17.39 3.89 9.69
N VAL A 182 -16.59 4.15 8.64
CA VAL A 182 -15.34 4.93 8.75
C VAL A 182 -15.37 6.27 7.99
N GLY A 183 -16.48 6.58 7.30
CA GLY A 183 -16.64 7.82 6.55
C GLY A 183 -15.92 7.83 5.19
N ARG A 184 -15.46 9.01 4.78
CA ARG A 184 -14.58 9.20 3.62
C ARG A 184 -13.13 9.09 4.08
N VAL A 185 -12.37 8.15 3.55
CA VAL A 185 -10.97 7.91 3.90
C VAL A 185 -10.12 8.10 2.66
N LYS A 186 -9.08 8.94 2.74
CA LYS A 186 -8.13 9.15 1.63
C LYS A 186 -7.06 8.07 1.59
N VAL A 187 -6.50 7.65 2.73
CA VAL A 187 -5.47 6.61 2.80
C VAL A 187 -5.91 5.52 3.77
N LEU A 188 -6.01 4.27 3.30
CA LEU A 188 -6.34 3.12 4.14
C LEU A 188 -5.18 2.12 4.14
N LYS A 189 -4.62 1.87 5.33
CA LYS A 189 -3.51 0.92 5.52
C LYS A 189 -3.91 -0.16 6.51
N LEU A 190 -3.97 -1.41 6.06
CA LEU A 190 -4.23 -2.57 6.92
C LEU A 190 -3.04 -3.50 6.92
N LYS A 191 -2.51 -3.80 8.11
CA LYS A 191 -1.34 -4.64 8.30
C LYS A 191 -1.70 -5.90 9.09
N ARG A 192 -1.05 -7.01 8.73
CA ARG A 192 -1.13 -8.29 9.47
C ARG A 192 -2.59 -8.75 9.65
N TYR A 193 -3.03 -9.07 10.87
CA TYR A 193 -4.40 -9.54 11.14
C TYR A 193 -5.47 -8.49 10.86
N ALA A 194 -5.14 -7.20 10.89
CA ALA A 194 -6.11 -6.12 10.67
C ALA A 194 -6.64 -6.11 9.23
N MET A 195 -5.94 -6.74 8.28
CA MET A 195 -6.47 -6.91 6.92
C MET A 195 -7.81 -7.66 6.92
N GLN A 196 -8.06 -8.59 7.85
CA GLN A 196 -9.32 -9.34 7.94
C GLN A 196 -10.53 -8.45 8.28
N ILE A 197 -10.28 -7.22 8.74
CA ILE A 197 -11.32 -6.24 9.06
C ILE A 197 -11.86 -5.58 7.77
N LEU A 198 -11.15 -5.63 6.65
CA LEU A 198 -11.56 -4.91 5.43
C LEU A 198 -13.03 -5.16 5.02
N PRO A 199 -13.57 -6.40 5.01
CA PRO A 199 -14.98 -6.66 4.67
C PRO A 199 -15.99 -6.12 5.71
N LYS A 200 -15.53 -5.70 6.89
CA LYS A 200 -16.35 -5.13 7.96
C LYS A 200 -16.42 -3.61 7.87
N LEU A 201 -15.46 -2.98 7.20
CA LEU A 201 -15.43 -1.54 7.01
C LEU A 201 -16.48 -1.10 5.98
N LYS A 202 -17.26 -0.08 6.33
CA LYS A 202 -18.17 0.63 5.45
C LYS A 202 -17.60 1.99 5.13
N LEU A 203 -17.07 2.12 3.92
CA LEU A 203 -16.66 3.39 3.34
C LEU A 203 -17.89 4.12 2.77
N HIS A 204 -17.78 5.44 2.64
CA HIS A 204 -18.77 6.23 1.92
C HIS A 204 -18.90 5.76 0.45
N GLY A 205 -20.11 5.82 -0.14
CA GLY A 205 -20.35 5.36 -1.52
C GLY A 205 -19.47 6.06 -2.56
N GLU A 206 -19.35 7.39 -2.43
CA GLU A 206 -18.47 8.25 -3.25
C GLU A 206 -17.04 8.35 -2.72
N ASN A 207 -16.53 7.34 -2.02
CA ASN A 207 -15.18 7.43 -1.47
C ASN A 207 -14.11 7.33 -2.59
N GLU A 208 -13.15 8.26 -2.56
CA GLU A 208 -11.99 8.27 -3.46
C GLU A 208 -10.70 8.09 -2.65
N LEU A 209 -10.22 6.85 -2.58
CA LEU A 209 -8.96 6.50 -1.95
C LEU A 209 -7.80 7.03 -2.79
N LYS A 210 -6.96 7.87 -2.20
CA LYS A 210 -5.61 8.14 -2.70
C LYS A 210 -4.76 6.88 -2.64
N GLU A 211 -4.84 6.11 -1.55
CA GLU A 211 -4.06 4.88 -1.39
C GLU A 211 -4.81 3.82 -0.58
N LEU A 212 -4.81 2.59 -1.09
CA LEU A 212 -5.15 1.37 -0.37
C LEU A 212 -3.90 0.49 -0.28
N SER A 213 -3.36 0.31 0.94
CA SER A 213 -2.18 -0.51 1.19
C SER A 213 -2.50 -1.67 2.14
N LEU A 214 -2.34 -2.90 1.64
CA LEU A 214 -2.61 -4.12 2.38
C LEU A 214 -1.35 -4.99 2.41
N ASN A 215 -0.92 -5.40 3.60
CA ASN A 215 0.30 -6.19 3.76
C ASN A 215 0.17 -7.24 4.86
N THR A 216 0.39 -8.51 4.51
CA THR A 216 0.36 -9.63 5.46
C THR A 216 1.32 -10.74 5.04
N TYR A 217 2.27 -11.09 5.92
CA TYR A 217 3.28 -12.10 5.64
C TYR A 217 2.87 -13.53 6.00
N ALA A 218 1.72 -13.76 6.66
CA ALA A 218 1.32 -15.08 7.14
C ALA A 218 -0.06 -15.53 6.61
N PRO A 219 -0.22 -16.83 6.26
CA PRO A 219 -1.46 -17.35 5.70
C PRO A 219 -2.63 -17.28 6.69
N GLU A 220 -2.37 -17.51 7.98
CA GLU A 220 -3.36 -17.41 9.05
C GLU A 220 -4.02 -16.03 9.12
N TYR A 221 -3.34 -14.97 8.67
CA TYR A 221 -3.89 -13.62 8.64
C TYR A 221 -4.88 -13.43 7.48
N PHE A 222 -4.89 -14.34 6.51
CA PHE A 222 -5.76 -14.32 5.34
C PHE A 222 -6.97 -15.26 5.47
N GLY A 223 -6.96 -16.17 6.46
CA GLY A 223 -7.94 -17.24 6.63
C GLY A 223 -9.40 -16.78 6.56
N GLY A 224 -9.77 -15.72 7.29
CA GLY A 224 -11.13 -15.18 7.26
C GLY A 224 -11.55 -14.62 5.89
N ILE A 225 -10.62 -13.97 5.19
CA ILE A 225 -10.88 -13.35 3.89
C ILE A 225 -11.00 -14.41 2.78
N THR A 226 -10.32 -15.56 2.88
CA THR A 226 -10.39 -16.60 1.82
C THR A 226 -11.82 -17.01 1.48
N ARG A 227 -12.72 -17.02 2.47
CA ARG A 227 -14.13 -17.41 2.37
C ARG A 227 -15.04 -16.32 1.77
N THR A 228 -14.56 -15.09 1.70
CA THR A 228 -15.29 -13.97 1.10
C THR A 228 -15.45 -14.19 -0.40
N GLU A 229 -16.65 -13.97 -0.94
CA GLU A 229 -16.91 -14.08 -2.38
C GLU A 229 -16.08 -13.08 -3.18
N ASN A 230 -15.80 -13.40 -4.44
CA ASN A 230 -15.19 -12.43 -5.36
C ASN A 230 -16.13 -11.24 -5.55
N ASN A 231 -15.59 -10.06 -5.82
CA ASN A 231 -16.36 -8.83 -6.03
C ASN A 231 -17.38 -8.56 -4.89
N SER A 232 -16.95 -8.67 -3.64
CA SER A 232 -17.86 -8.46 -2.48
C SER A 232 -17.38 -7.40 -1.48
N ILE A 233 -16.20 -6.81 -1.70
CA ILE A 233 -15.61 -5.77 -0.86
C ILE A 233 -15.55 -4.47 -1.67
N TRP A 234 -16.50 -3.56 -1.46
CA TRP A 234 -16.50 -2.24 -2.10
C TRP A 234 -15.42 -1.33 -1.50
N VAL A 235 -14.52 -0.82 -2.33
CA VAL A 235 -13.47 0.14 -1.91
C VAL A 235 -13.62 1.53 -2.56
N GLY A 236 -14.57 1.69 -3.49
CA GLY A 236 -14.78 2.95 -4.22
C GLY A 236 -13.78 3.15 -5.35
N LYS A 237 -13.44 4.42 -5.62
CA LYS A 237 -12.34 4.78 -6.53
C LYS A 237 -11.02 4.70 -5.76
N VAL A 238 -9.98 4.17 -6.39
CA VAL A 238 -8.64 3.98 -5.81
C VAL A 238 -7.60 4.49 -6.80
N ARG A 239 -6.78 5.46 -6.38
CA ARG A 239 -5.64 5.95 -7.19
C ARG A 239 -4.43 5.03 -7.09
N VAL A 240 -4.07 4.58 -5.88
CA VAL A 240 -2.91 3.72 -5.64
C VAL A 240 -3.33 2.46 -4.88
N LEU A 241 -3.09 1.29 -5.46
CA LEU A 241 -3.36 -0.01 -4.85
C LEU A 241 -2.05 -0.79 -4.63
N LYS A 242 -1.66 -0.98 -3.36
CA LYS A 242 -0.46 -1.71 -2.98
C LYS A 242 -0.81 -2.96 -2.19
N LEU A 243 -0.59 -4.13 -2.78
CA LEU A 243 -0.82 -5.43 -2.15
C LEU A 243 0.50 -6.19 -2.01
N GLY A 244 0.88 -6.51 -0.77
CA GLY A 244 2.08 -7.28 -0.47
C GLY A 244 1.77 -8.65 0.14
N TRP A 245 2.56 -9.64 -0.25
CA TRP A 245 2.57 -10.99 0.31
C TRP A 245 1.20 -11.68 0.16
N TYR A 246 0.64 -12.24 1.24
CA TYR A 246 -0.69 -12.88 1.20
C TYR A 246 -1.82 -11.91 0.85
N ALA A 247 -1.61 -10.59 1.00
CA ALA A 247 -2.63 -9.59 0.69
C ALA A 247 -2.96 -9.56 -0.80
N VAL A 248 -2.04 -10.00 -1.67
CA VAL A 248 -2.29 -10.11 -3.11
C VAL A 248 -3.53 -10.96 -3.39
N GLY A 249 -3.77 -12.02 -2.59
CA GLY A 249 -4.94 -12.90 -2.71
C GLY A 249 -6.29 -12.21 -2.54
N ILE A 250 -6.34 -10.97 -2.02
CA ILE A 250 -7.58 -10.21 -1.86
C ILE A 250 -8.06 -9.58 -3.16
N LEU A 251 -7.18 -9.45 -4.16
CA LEU A 251 -7.47 -8.67 -5.37
C LEU A 251 -8.80 -9.06 -6.05
N PRO A 252 -9.15 -10.34 -6.26
CA PRO A 252 -10.44 -10.72 -6.88
C PRO A 252 -11.67 -10.42 -6.02
N LYS A 253 -11.48 -10.08 -4.74
CA LYS A 253 -12.57 -9.82 -3.78
C LYS A 253 -12.94 -8.33 -3.74
N LEU A 254 -12.05 -7.47 -4.22
CA LEU A 254 -12.26 -6.02 -4.26
C LEU A 254 -13.18 -5.65 -5.42
N ILE A 255 -14.15 -4.79 -5.14
CA ILE A 255 -14.93 -4.08 -6.15
C ILE A 255 -14.33 -2.68 -6.26
N ILE A 256 -13.63 -2.45 -7.36
CA ILE A 256 -13.10 -1.14 -7.77
C ILE A 256 -14.10 -0.56 -8.76
N HIS A 257 -14.43 0.73 -8.62
CA HIS A 257 -15.37 1.41 -9.51
C HIS A 257 -14.99 1.24 -11.00
N ASP A 258 -15.95 1.06 -11.91
CA ASP A 258 -15.66 0.76 -13.32
C ASP A 258 -14.88 1.89 -14.03
N GLU A 259 -15.23 3.14 -13.73
CA GLU A 259 -14.53 4.34 -14.20
C GLU A 259 -13.21 4.66 -13.47
N ASN A 260 -12.66 3.70 -12.72
CA ASN A 260 -11.46 3.96 -11.94
C ASN A 260 -10.20 4.07 -12.83
N GLU A 261 -9.43 5.12 -12.60
CA GLU A 261 -8.12 5.34 -13.22
C GLU A 261 -7.03 5.17 -12.15
N LEU A 262 -6.45 3.97 -12.07
CA LEU A 262 -5.32 3.68 -11.18
C LEU A 262 -4.07 4.41 -11.66
N GLU A 263 -3.48 5.21 -10.78
CA GLU A 263 -2.14 5.76 -10.97
C GLU A 263 -1.08 4.67 -10.78
N GLU A 264 -1.23 3.80 -9.78
CA GLU A 264 -0.31 2.70 -9.53
C GLU A 264 -1.04 1.43 -9.01
N LEU A 265 -0.79 0.30 -9.67
CA LEU A 265 -1.07 -1.04 -9.17
C LEU A 265 0.25 -1.75 -8.85
N TYR A 266 0.52 -1.97 -7.56
CA TYR A 266 1.72 -2.64 -7.06
C TYR A 266 1.35 -3.97 -6.41
N LEU A 267 1.83 -5.08 -6.97
CA LEU A 267 1.66 -6.43 -6.42
C LEU A 267 3.03 -7.08 -6.19
N ASP A 268 3.28 -7.57 -4.98
CA ASP A 268 4.52 -8.26 -4.62
C ASP A 268 4.20 -9.52 -3.80
N SER A 269 4.55 -10.69 -4.32
CA SER A 269 4.23 -11.98 -3.71
C SER A 269 5.41 -12.94 -3.84
N ASP A 270 6.00 -13.35 -2.74
CA ASP A 270 7.19 -14.20 -2.71
C ASP A 270 6.90 -15.71 -2.63
N ASN A 271 5.63 -16.09 -2.42
CA ASN A 271 5.21 -17.49 -2.34
C ASN A 271 4.06 -17.78 -3.33
N PRO A 272 4.09 -18.89 -4.09
CA PRO A 272 3.04 -19.20 -5.05
C PRO A 272 1.68 -19.46 -4.38
N LYS A 273 1.66 -19.88 -3.10
CA LYS A 273 0.40 -20.12 -2.36
C LYS A 273 -0.42 -18.84 -2.20
N HIS A 274 0.21 -17.66 -2.17
CA HIS A 274 -0.45 -16.36 -2.01
C HIS A 274 -1.38 -16.05 -3.18
N ILE A 275 -1.07 -16.57 -4.37
CA ILE A 275 -1.78 -16.26 -5.61
C ILE A 275 -2.54 -17.46 -6.17
N ALA A 276 -2.48 -18.63 -5.51
CA ALA A 276 -3.06 -19.87 -6.03
C ALA A 276 -4.57 -19.77 -6.33
N GLY A 277 -5.32 -19.02 -5.50
CA GLY A 277 -6.73 -18.74 -5.76
C GLY A 277 -6.95 -17.88 -7.01
N ILE A 278 -6.10 -16.88 -7.22
CA ILE A 278 -6.14 -15.98 -8.39
C ILE A 278 -5.83 -16.74 -9.68
N LEU A 279 -4.83 -17.61 -9.66
CA LEU A 279 -4.43 -18.34 -10.87
C LEU A 279 -5.51 -19.29 -11.41
N ARG A 280 -6.49 -19.68 -10.57
CA ARG A 280 -7.65 -20.49 -10.97
C ARG A 280 -8.76 -19.69 -11.65
N THR A 281 -8.72 -18.35 -11.57
CA THR A 281 -9.69 -17.48 -12.24
C THR A 281 -9.44 -17.44 -13.74
N GLU A 282 -10.46 -17.06 -14.51
CA GLU A 282 -10.33 -16.86 -15.95
C GLU A 282 -9.41 -15.67 -16.27
N ASN A 283 -8.84 -15.65 -17.47
CA ASN A 283 -8.04 -14.51 -17.92
C ASN A 283 -8.93 -13.27 -18.03
N ASN A 284 -8.38 -12.10 -17.72
CA ASN A 284 -9.10 -10.81 -17.69
C ASN A 284 -10.31 -10.74 -16.74
N SER A 285 -10.49 -11.70 -15.83
CA SER A 285 -11.65 -11.73 -14.92
C SER A 285 -11.56 -10.76 -13.74
N ILE A 286 -10.36 -10.23 -13.46
CA ILE A 286 -10.11 -9.28 -12.37
C ILE A 286 -10.04 -7.87 -12.96
N TRP A 287 -11.18 -7.19 -13.04
CA TRP A 287 -11.25 -5.83 -13.57
C TRP A 287 -10.51 -4.83 -12.66
N VAL A 288 -9.58 -4.08 -13.25
CA VAL A 288 -8.82 -3.02 -12.55
C VAL A 288 -8.97 -1.64 -13.22
N GLY A 289 -9.78 -1.54 -14.28
CA GLY A 289 -10.01 -0.30 -15.01
C GLY A 289 -8.81 0.13 -15.87
N LYS A 290 -8.57 1.44 -15.92
CA LYS A 290 -7.35 2.02 -16.54
C LYS A 290 -6.22 2.05 -15.50
N VAL A 291 -5.00 1.77 -15.94
CA VAL A 291 -3.81 1.71 -15.08
C VAL A 291 -2.70 2.50 -15.75
N LYS A 292 -2.14 3.51 -15.07
CA LYS A 292 -0.96 4.26 -15.54
C LYS A 292 0.33 3.49 -15.27
N THR A 293 0.54 3.02 -14.04
CA THR A 293 1.73 2.26 -13.63
C THR A 293 1.37 0.88 -13.10
N LEU A 294 1.91 -0.17 -13.71
CA LEU A 294 1.74 -1.56 -13.28
C LEU A 294 3.08 -2.16 -12.84
N ARG A 295 3.20 -2.50 -11.56
CA ARG A 295 4.41 -3.07 -10.96
C ARG A 295 4.12 -4.43 -10.36
N LEU A 296 4.68 -5.48 -10.96
CA LEU A 296 4.52 -6.87 -10.48
C LEU A 296 5.88 -7.44 -10.10
N LYS A 297 5.98 -7.96 -8.87
CA LYS A 297 7.20 -8.59 -8.36
C LYS A 297 6.98 -10.05 -8.00
N LYS A 298 8.00 -10.87 -8.26
CA LYS A 298 8.08 -12.28 -7.89
C LYS A 298 6.88 -13.07 -8.45
N HIS A 299 6.21 -13.90 -7.66
CA HIS A 299 5.07 -14.69 -8.11
C HIS A 299 3.90 -13.83 -8.62
N ALA A 300 3.75 -12.58 -8.18
CA ALA A 300 2.66 -11.71 -8.63
C ALA A 300 2.67 -11.44 -10.14
N ILE A 301 3.80 -11.65 -10.83
CA ILE A 301 3.87 -11.59 -12.30
C ILE A 301 2.87 -12.57 -12.95
N GLN A 302 2.60 -13.72 -12.33
CA GLN A 302 1.67 -14.73 -12.86
C GLN A 302 0.21 -14.27 -12.85
N ILE A 303 -0.10 -13.15 -12.18
CA ILE A 303 -1.43 -12.55 -12.15
C ILE A 303 -1.68 -11.71 -13.41
N LEU A 304 -0.63 -11.29 -14.13
CA LEU A 304 -0.78 -10.38 -15.28
C LEU A 304 -1.87 -10.81 -16.29
N PRO A 305 -1.98 -12.09 -16.72
CA PRO A 305 -3.04 -12.52 -17.65
C PRO A 305 -4.45 -12.51 -17.04
N LYS A 306 -4.56 -12.41 -15.71
CA LYS A 306 -5.83 -12.40 -14.97
C LYS A 306 -6.41 -11.00 -14.83
N LEU A 307 -5.58 -9.96 -15.00
CA LEU A 307 -6.01 -8.57 -14.90
C LEU A 307 -6.79 -8.15 -16.14
N GLY A 308 -8.05 -7.76 -15.94
CA GLY A 308 -8.86 -7.05 -16.92
C GLY A 308 -8.45 -5.57 -16.93
N ILE A 309 -7.55 -5.23 -17.85
CA ILE A 309 -7.12 -3.86 -18.12
C ILE A 309 -7.92 -3.33 -19.31
N HIS A 310 -8.40 -2.10 -19.24
CA HIS A 310 -9.17 -1.48 -20.32
C HIS A 310 -8.42 -1.54 -21.67
N ASN A 311 -9.14 -1.80 -22.77
CA ASN A 311 -8.51 -2.00 -24.09
C ASN A 311 -7.75 -0.75 -24.59
N GLU A 312 -8.27 0.43 -24.28
CA GLU A 312 -7.68 1.74 -24.61
C GLU A 312 -6.64 2.20 -23.58
N ASN A 313 -6.16 1.32 -22.70
CA ASN A 313 -5.21 1.71 -21.68
C ASN A 313 -3.84 2.05 -22.27
N GLU A 314 -3.32 3.21 -21.90
CA GLU A 314 -1.97 3.66 -22.22
C GLU A 314 -1.11 3.63 -20.96
N LEU A 315 -0.36 2.54 -20.76
CA LEU A 315 0.54 2.38 -19.62
C LEU A 315 1.70 3.37 -19.72
N GLU A 316 1.89 4.18 -18.69
CA GLU A 316 3.10 4.97 -18.51
C GLU A 316 4.29 4.07 -18.16
N GLU A 317 4.08 3.06 -17.30
CA GLU A 317 5.12 2.09 -16.90
C GLU A 317 4.54 0.68 -16.68
N LEU A 318 5.16 -0.31 -17.32
CA LEU A 318 5.04 -1.73 -16.96
C LEU A 318 6.39 -2.22 -16.42
N SER A 319 6.44 -2.55 -15.13
CA SER A 319 7.66 -3.05 -14.48
C SER A 319 7.47 -4.45 -13.87
N LEU A 320 8.23 -5.42 -14.37
CA LEU A 320 8.23 -6.81 -13.90
C LEU A 320 9.61 -7.19 -13.31
N TYR A 321 9.63 -7.79 -12.13
CA TYR A 321 10.86 -8.26 -11.46
C TYR A 321 10.72 -9.69 -10.94
N ALA A 322 11.60 -10.60 -11.39
CA ALA A 322 11.68 -11.97 -10.87
C ALA A 322 13.13 -12.43 -10.73
N ASP A 323 13.56 -12.70 -9.51
CA ASP A 323 14.91 -13.21 -9.15
C ASP A 323 14.99 -14.74 -9.02
N ASN A 324 13.87 -15.45 -9.11
CA ASN A 324 13.79 -16.91 -9.10
C ASN A 324 12.97 -17.43 -10.30
N PRO A 325 13.35 -18.52 -10.98
CA PRO A 325 12.59 -19.02 -12.14
C PRO A 325 11.17 -19.47 -11.77
N LYS A 326 10.95 -19.92 -10.52
CA LYS A 326 9.62 -20.32 -10.01
C LYS A 326 8.61 -19.17 -10.05
N HIS A 327 9.08 -17.93 -10.02
CA HIS A 327 8.23 -16.74 -10.07
C HIS A 327 7.47 -16.62 -11.39
N ILE A 328 7.97 -17.22 -12.48
CA ILE A 328 7.40 -17.10 -13.83
C ILE A 328 6.96 -18.43 -14.47
N THR A 329 7.05 -19.56 -13.75
CA THR A 329 6.80 -20.88 -14.34
C THR A 329 5.42 -21.02 -15.01
N GLY A 330 4.36 -20.44 -14.43
CA GLY A 330 3.04 -20.43 -15.04
C GLY A 330 2.98 -19.60 -16.34
N MET A 331 3.74 -18.51 -16.39
CA MET A 331 3.77 -17.59 -17.53
C MET A 331 4.55 -18.14 -18.72
N LEU A 332 5.58 -18.95 -18.48
CA LEU A 332 6.33 -19.59 -19.58
C LEU A 332 5.46 -20.56 -20.41
N LYS A 333 4.39 -21.08 -19.80
CA LYS A 333 3.41 -21.96 -20.46
C LYS A 333 2.38 -21.21 -21.30
N THR A 334 2.27 -19.89 -21.17
CA THR A 334 1.33 -19.11 -21.98
C THR A 334 1.84 -19.01 -23.41
N GLU A 335 0.92 -18.87 -24.36
CA GLU A 335 1.28 -18.64 -25.76
C GLU A 335 1.97 -17.28 -25.93
N ASN A 336 2.82 -17.15 -26.96
CA ASN A 336 3.43 -15.87 -27.30
C ASN A 336 2.34 -14.88 -27.75
N ASN A 337 2.51 -13.60 -27.44
CA ASN A 337 1.53 -12.54 -27.76
C ASN A 337 0.10 -12.81 -27.22
N SER A 338 -0.05 -13.57 -26.13
CA SER A 338 -1.36 -13.87 -25.55
C SER A 338 -1.80 -12.87 -24.47
N ILE A 339 -0.88 -12.07 -23.94
CA ILE A 339 -1.15 -11.16 -22.81
C ILE A 339 -1.24 -9.74 -23.32
N TRP A 340 -2.45 -9.21 -23.45
CA TRP A 340 -2.66 -7.83 -23.86
C TRP A 340 -2.19 -6.84 -22.78
N VAL A 341 -1.33 -5.90 -23.16
CA VAL A 341 -0.88 -4.81 -22.28
C VAL A 341 -1.15 -3.41 -22.87
N GLY A 342 -1.82 -3.33 -24.02
CA GLY A 342 -2.13 -2.06 -24.68
C GLY A 342 -0.88 -1.34 -25.21
N LYS A 343 -0.92 0.00 -25.14
CA LYS A 343 0.25 0.85 -25.41
C LYS A 343 1.07 1.00 -24.12
N VAL A 344 2.40 0.97 -24.24
CA VAL A 344 3.34 1.04 -23.12
C VAL A 344 4.43 2.05 -23.44
N LYS A 345 4.48 3.15 -22.67
CA LYS A 345 5.54 4.17 -22.78
C LYS A 345 6.86 3.66 -22.23
N THR A 346 6.86 2.99 -21.07
CA THR A 346 8.07 2.46 -20.42
C THR A 346 7.91 0.98 -20.05
N LEU A 347 8.77 0.11 -20.58
CA LEU A 347 8.80 -1.31 -20.23
C LEU A 347 10.10 -1.67 -19.51
N ARG A 348 9.97 -2.12 -18.25
CA ARG A 348 11.09 -2.49 -17.38
C ARG A 348 11.00 -3.95 -17.00
N LEU A 349 11.92 -4.78 -17.52
CA LEU A 349 11.98 -6.20 -17.17
C LEU A 349 13.32 -6.52 -16.51
N LYS A 350 13.26 -7.12 -15.32
CA LYS A 350 14.45 -7.48 -14.54
C LYS A 350 14.51 -8.97 -14.26
N ASN A 351 15.70 -9.53 -14.46
CA ASN A 351 16.07 -10.91 -14.21
C ASN A 351 15.16 -11.87 -14.98
N HIS A 352 14.63 -12.92 -14.36
CA HIS A 352 13.77 -13.90 -15.05
C HIS A 352 12.56 -13.27 -15.74
N ALA A 353 12.09 -12.10 -15.28
CA ALA A 353 10.93 -11.43 -15.88
C ALA A 353 11.14 -11.07 -17.36
N ILE A 354 12.39 -11.02 -17.84
CA ILE A 354 12.65 -10.78 -19.27
C ILE A 354 12.10 -11.91 -20.15
N GLN A 355 12.04 -13.14 -19.63
CA GLN A 355 11.49 -14.29 -20.37
C GLN A 355 9.97 -14.16 -20.64
N ILE A 356 9.31 -13.17 -20.02
CA ILE A 356 7.90 -12.85 -20.27
C ILE A 356 7.71 -11.97 -21.50
N LEU A 357 8.77 -11.31 -22.00
CA LEU A 357 8.67 -10.37 -23.11
C LEU A 357 7.94 -10.95 -24.35
N PRO A 358 8.24 -12.18 -24.82
CA PRO A 358 7.53 -12.77 -25.98
C PRO A 358 6.06 -13.08 -25.71
N LYS A 359 5.64 -13.09 -24.44
CA LYS A 359 4.26 -13.37 -24.03
C LYS A 359 3.38 -12.12 -24.07
N LEU A 360 4.00 -10.94 -24.04
CA LEU A 360 3.30 -9.66 -24.05
C LEU A 360 2.87 -9.30 -25.48
N ARG A 361 1.59 -8.98 -25.65
CA ARG A 361 1.02 -8.38 -26.85
C ARG A 361 0.96 -6.86 -26.65
N ILE A 362 1.98 -6.19 -27.18
CA ILE A 362 2.07 -4.74 -27.23
C ILE A 362 1.34 -4.26 -28.50
N HIS A 363 0.61 -3.15 -28.41
CA HIS A 363 -0.09 -2.55 -29.55
C HIS A 363 0.86 -2.34 -30.74
N SER A 364 0.40 -2.60 -31.97
CA SER A 364 1.22 -2.49 -33.21
C SER A 364 1.78 -1.08 -33.41
N GLU A 365 0.95 -0.07 -33.12
CA GLU A 365 1.29 1.35 -33.19
C GLU A 365 2.00 1.89 -31.92
N ASN A 366 2.53 1.02 -31.05
CA ASN A 366 3.17 1.48 -29.84
C ASN A 366 4.47 2.24 -30.12
N GLU A 367 4.55 3.47 -29.61
CA GLU A 367 5.77 4.28 -29.56
C GLU A 367 6.31 4.33 -28.14
N MET A 368 7.19 3.39 -27.81
CA MET A 368 7.81 3.26 -26.50
C MET A 368 8.89 4.32 -26.30
N GLU A 369 8.82 5.04 -25.18
CA GLU A 369 9.88 5.96 -24.76
C GLU A 369 11.12 5.20 -24.28
N GLU A 370 10.94 4.15 -23.45
CA GLU A 370 12.06 3.38 -22.90
C GLU A 370 11.76 1.88 -22.79
N LEU A 371 12.64 1.06 -23.37
CA LEU A 371 12.76 -0.38 -23.11
C LEU A 371 14.02 -0.64 -22.28
N TYR A 372 13.83 -1.09 -21.04
CA TYR A 372 14.91 -1.31 -20.07
C TYR A 372 14.95 -2.77 -19.60
N LEU A 373 15.99 -3.50 -20.01
CA LEU A 373 16.19 -4.92 -19.66
C LEU A 373 17.48 -5.10 -18.84
N VAL A 374 17.38 -5.82 -17.72
CA VAL A 374 18.54 -6.15 -16.87
C VAL A 374 18.51 -7.61 -16.49
N ALA A 375 19.59 -8.35 -16.75
CA ALA A 375 19.73 -9.74 -16.33
C ALA A 375 21.05 -9.93 -15.60
N ASP A 376 20.99 -10.10 -14.27
CA ASP A 376 22.19 -10.19 -13.45
C ASP A 376 22.99 -11.48 -13.67
N LYS A 377 22.33 -12.53 -14.17
CA LYS A 377 22.91 -13.86 -14.46
C LYS A 377 22.45 -14.38 -15.81
N ALA A 378 23.27 -15.23 -16.45
CA ALA A 378 22.93 -15.86 -17.74
C ALA A 378 21.67 -16.74 -17.65
N GLU A 379 21.46 -17.43 -16.51
CA GLU A 379 20.29 -18.28 -16.26
C GLU A 379 18.95 -17.53 -16.36
N TYR A 380 18.98 -16.20 -16.23
CA TYR A 380 17.78 -15.37 -16.30
C TYR A 380 17.22 -15.21 -17.70
N ILE A 381 17.96 -15.61 -18.74
CA ILE A 381 17.60 -15.36 -20.14
C ILE A 381 17.65 -16.63 -21.01
N THR A 382 17.73 -17.81 -20.40
CA THR A 382 17.92 -19.10 -21.09
C THR A 382 16.89 -19.36 -22.17
N GLU A 383 15.60 -19.16 -21.87
CA GLU A 383 14.53 -19.35 -22.87
C GLU A 383 14.58 -18.29 -23.96
N MET A 384 14.99 -17.06 -23.63
CA MET A 384 15.11 -15.97 -24.60
C MET A 384 16.21 -16.22 -25.63
N ILE A 385 17.31 -16.87 -25.26
CA ILE A 385 18.40 -17.13 -26.22
C ILE A 385 17.95 -18.17 -27.28
N ARG A 386 17.04 -19.08 -26.92
CA ARG A 386 16.58 -20.17 -27.79
C ARG A 386 15.57 -19.76 -28.84
N ILE A 387 14.88 -18.62 -28.67
CA ILE A 387 13.91 -18.16 -29.67
C ILE A 387 14.63 -17.63 -30.92
N GLU A 388 13.91 -17.59 -32.03
CA GLU A 388 14.42 -17.08 -33.29
C GLU A 388 14.80 -15.59 -33.20
N ASN A 389 15.81 -15.17 -33.95
CA ASN A 389 16.17 -13.76 -34.05
C ASN A 389 15.00 -12.96 -34.67
N ASN A 390 14.84 -11.69 -34.29
CA ASN A 390 13.75 -10.84 -34.78
C ASN A 390 12.32 -11.42 -34.58
N SER A 391 12.11 -12.26 -33.56
CA SER A 391 10.80 -12.88 -33.29
C SER A 391 9.96 -12.13 -32.27
N VAL A 392 10.58 -11.25 -31.46
CA VAL A 392 9.90 -10.55 -30.36
C VAL A 392 9.60 -9.11 -30.73
N TRP A 393 8.37 -8.84 -31.15
CA TRP A 393 7.92 -7.49 -31.51
C TRP A 393 7.86 -6.57 -30.28
N VAL A 394 8.51 -5.40 -30.37
CA VAL A 394 8.45 -4.37 -29.31
C VAL A 394 8.00 -2.99 -29.83
N GLY A 395 7.67 -2.86 -31.11
CA GLY A 395 7.20 -1.62 -31.72
C GLY A 395 8.32 -0.61 -32.05
N LYS A 396 7.98 0.67 -32.02
CA LYS A 396 8.96 1.77 -32.07
C LYS A 396 9.50 2.01 -30.66
N VAL A 397 10.80 2.16 -30.50
CA VAL A 397 11.49 2.38 -29.23
C VAL A 397 12.45 3.57 -29.38
N LYS A 398 12.30 4.58 -28.53
CA LYS A 398 13.18 5.77 -28.51
C LYS A 398 14.45 5.53 -27.71
N ILE A 399 14.36 4.88 -26.55
CA ILE A 399 15.50 4.55 -25.68
C ILE A 399 15.54 3.05 -25.43
N LEU A 400 16.61 2.39 -25.85
CA LEU A 400 16.83 0.98 -25.58
C LEU A 400 18.04 0.81 -24.67
N LYS A 401 17.83 0.24 -23.47
CA LYS A 401 18.87 0.02 -22.47
C LYS A 401 18.93 -1.45 -22.08
N LEU A 402 20.06 -2.08 -22.38
CA LEU A 402 20.32 -3.48 -22.04
C LEU A 402 21.53 -3.56 -21.12
N LYS A 403 21.35 -4.18 -19.95
CA LYS A 403 22.44 -4.34 -18.97
C LYS A 403 22.74 -5.80 -18.67
N ARG A 404 24.02 -6.07 -18.46
CA ARG A 404 24.57 -7.38 -18.08
C ARG A 404 24.18 -8.42 -19.13
N HIS A 405 23.67 -9.59 -18.72
CA HIS A 405 23.33 -10.65 -19.67
C HIS A 405 22.17 -10.29 -20.62
N ALA A 406 21.35 -9.29 -20.31
CA ALA A 406 20.22 -8.90 -21.16
C ALA A 406 20.64 -8.39 -22.54
N ILE A 407 21.91 -8.04 -22.72
CA ILE A 407 22.50 -7.67 -24.00
C ILE A 407 22.35 -8.81 -25.03
N GLN A 408 22.44 -10.07 -24.60
CA GLN A 408 22.34 -11.24 -25.48
C GLN A 408 20.94 -11.42 -26.08
N ILE A 409 19.94 -10.70 -25.57
CA ILE A 409 18.55 -10.75 -26.06
C ILE A 409 18.34 -9.80 -27.25
N PHE A 410 19.25 -8.84 -27.46
CA PHE A 410 19.09 -7.84 -28.52
C PHE A 410 18.78 -8.43 -29.90
N PRO A 411 19.47 -9.49 -30.40
CA PRO A 411 19.17 -10.09 -31.70
C PRO A 411 17.75 -10.68 -31.79
N LYS A 412 17.09 -10.90 -30.66
CA LYS A 412 15.75 -11.49 -30.57
C LYS A 412 14.65 -10.45 -30.70
N LEU A 413 14.96 -9.18 -30.45
CA LEU A 413 14.02 -8.08 -30.51
C LEU A 413 13.77 -7.66 -31.96
N LYS A 414 12.50 -7.49 -32.32
CA LYS A 414 12.05 -6.94 -33.60
C LYS A 414 11.52 -5.53 -33.37
N LEU A 415 12.30 -4.55 -33.82
CA LEU A 415 11.91 -3.14 -33.86
C LEU A 415 11.12 -2.86 -35.15
N HIS A 416 10.33 -1.78 -35.14
CA HIS A 416 9.69 -1.27 -36.35
C HIS A 416 10.73 -0.89 -37.42
N GLY A 417 10.42 -1.09 -38.72
CA GLY A 417 11.35 -0.82 -39.83
C GLY A 417 11.78 0.65 -39.97
N GLU A 418 10.97 1.56 -39.44
CA GLU A 418 11.24 3.00 -39.40
C GLU A 418 11.74 3.47 -38.02
N ASN A 419 12.24 2.57 -37.18
CA ASN A 419 12.62 2.94 -35.83
C ASN A 419 13.86 3.86 -35.81
N GLU A 420 13.74 4.97 -35.07
CA GLU A 420 14.86 5.90 -34.82
C GLU A 420 15.14 5.95 -33.31
N LEU A 421 16.21 5.28 -32.88
CA LEU A 421 16.68 5.28 -31.50
C LEU A 421 17.33 6.63 -31.16
N LYS A 422 16.78 7.33 -30.18
CA LYS A 422 17.44 8.49 -29.55
C LYS A 422 18.66 8.05 -28.76
N GLU A 423 18.56 6.94 -28.02
CA GLU A 423 19.65 6.38 -27.23
C GLU A 423 19.64 4.85 -27.29
N PHE A 424 20.80 4.27 -27.59
CA PHE A 424 21.07 2.84 -27.40
C PHE A 424 22.18 2.67 -26.34
N GLY A 425 21.82 2.13 -25.18
CA GLY A 425 22.70 1.94 -24.04
C GLY A 425 22.98 0.47 -23.75
N LEU A 426 24.24 0.05 -23.84
CA LEU A 426 24.71 -1.28 -23.45
C LEU A 426 25.68 -1.17 -22.28
N SER A 427 25.52 -2.00 -21.25
CA SER A 427 26.45 -2.02 -20.12
C SER A 427 26.74 -3.45 -19.69
N ALA A 428 27.98 -3.91 -19.91
CA ALA A 428 28.42 -5.27 -19.59
C ALA A 428 29.48 -5.22 -18.48
N SER A 429 29.18 -5.79 -17.32
CA SER A 429 30.11 -5.83 -16.19
C SER A 429 31.26 -6.83 -16.35
N ASN A 430 31.11 -7.86 -17.18
CA ASN A 430 32.14 -8.87 -17.47
C ASN A 430 31.99 -9.42 -18.90
N PRO A 431 33.02 -10.10 -19.46
CA PRO A 431 32.95 -10.67 -20.81
C PRO A 431 31.85 -11.71 -20.99
N GLY A 432 31.52 -12.48 -19.94
CA GLY A 432 30.44 -13.47 -19.96
C GLY A 432 29.06 -12.87 -20.23
N ASN A 433 28.87 -11.56 -19.97
CA ASN A 433 27.65 -10.85 -20.33
C ASN A 433 27.42 -10.77 -21.85
N ILE A 434 28.47 -10.84 -22.67
CA ILE A 434 28.41 -10.64 -24.14
C ILE A 434 28.91 -11.84 -24.95
N ALA A 435 29.33 -12.93 -24.30
CA ALA A 435 30.00 -14.05 -24.96
C ALA A 435 29.19 -14.66 -26.12
N GLU A 436 27.89 -14.88 -25.94
CA GLU A 436 27.03 -15.42 -27.01
C GLU A 436 26.80 -14.41 -28.13
N PHE A 437 26.72 -13.12 -27.77
CA PHE A 437 26.54 -12.04 -28.73
C PHE A 437 27.74 -11.93 -29.67
N LEU A 438 28.97 -12.10 -29.17
CA LEU A 438 30.17 -12.01 -30.00
C LEU A 438 30.30 -13.13 -31.04
N LYS A 439 29.51 -14.20 -30.92
CA LYS A 439 29.46 -15.29 -31.91
C LYS A 439 28.61 -14.96 -33.13
N THR A 440 27.77 -13.92 -33.08
CA THR A 440 26.99 -13.51 -34.26
C THR A 440 27.91 -12.98 -35.35
N GLU A 441 27.48 -13.07 -36.59
CA GLU A 441 28.19 -12.47 -37.71
C GLU A 441 28.28 -10.94 -37.54
N ASN A 442 29.28 -10.33 -38.16
CA ASN A 442 29.42 -8.88 -38.13
C ASN A 442 28.30 -8.25 -38.96
N ASN A 443 27.76 -7.12 -38.51
CA ASN A 443 26.66 -6.40 -39.16
C ASN A 443 25.36 -7.22 -39.31
N SER A 444 25.17 -8.29 -38.54
CA SER A 444 24.00 -9.17 -38.66
C SER A 444 22.78 -8.67 -37.90
N ILE A 445 22.90 -7.57 -37.14
CA ILE A 445 21.84 -7.08 -36.27
C ILE A 445 21.47 -5.67 -36.71
N TRP A 446 20.33 -5.57 -37.38
CA TRP A 446 19.80 -4.28 -37.78
C TRP A 446 19.07 -3.61 -36.61
N MET A 447 19.40 -2.35 -36.36
CA MET A 447 18.88 -1.61 -35.22
C MET A 447 18.22 -0.27 -35.57
N GLY A 448 18.04 -0.01 -36.87
CA GLY A 448 17.58 1.27 -37.38
C GLY A 448 18.61 2.38 -37.22
N LYS A 449 18.15 3.63 -37.23
CA LYS A 449 19.02 4.80 -37.02
C LYS A 449 19.24 5.04 -35.53
N VAL A 450 20.47 5.30 -35.12
CA VAL A 450 20.84 5.53 -33.71
C VAL A 450 21.51 6.89 -33.59
N LYS A 451 20.95 7.77 -32.75
CA LYS A 451 21.52 9.12 -32.51
C LYS A 451 22.66 9.09 -31.50
N VAL A 452 22.47 8.36 -30.39
CA VAL A 452 23.45 8.27 -29.31
C VAL A 452 23.68 6.81 -28.95
N LEU A 453 24.94 6.36 -29.07
CA LEU A 453 25.39 5.05 -28.63
C LEU A 453 26.18 5.17 -27.32
N LYS A 454 25.71 4.52 -26.26
CA LYS A 454 26.40 4.48 -24.95
C LYS A 454 26.85 3.06 -24.66
N LEU A 455 28.16 2.82 -24.71
CA LEU A 455 28.77 1.53 -24.38
C LEU A 455 29.52 1.65 -23.05
N GLY A 456 29.08 0.90 -22.05
CA GLY A 456 29.74 0.80 -20.75
C GLY A 456 30.54 -0.48 -20.63
N SER A 457 31.81 -0.33 -20.21
CA SER A 457 32.70 -1.44 -19.82
C SER A 457 32.90 -2.45 -20.97
N TYR A 458 32.64 -3.75 -20.78
CA TYR A 458 32.91 -4.76 -21.81
C TYR A 458 32.00 -4.64 -23.05
N ALA A 459 30.94 -3.85 -22.98
CA ALA A 459 30.02 -3.66 -24.11
C ALA A 459 30.68 -3.00 -25.33
N VAL A 460 31.84 -2.35 -25.17
CA VAL A 460 32.61 -1.78 -26.30
C VAL A 460 33.01 -2.86 -27.32
N GLN A 461 33.22 -4.10 -26.87
CA GLN A 461 33.62 -5.21 -27.75
C GLN A 461 32.51 -5.64 -28.73
N ILE A 462 31.27 -5.19 -28.52
CA ILE A 462 30.14 -5.47 -29.41
C ILE A 462 30.15 -4.56 -30.65
N LEU A 463 30.90 -3.46 -30.66
CA LEU A 463 30.86 -2.48 -31.75
C LEU A 463 31.03 -3.09 -33.16
N PRO A 464 31.92 -4.06 -33.41
CA PRO A 464 32.06 -4.68 -34.75
C PRO A 464 30.86 -5.52 -35.21
N LYS A 465 29.89 -5.77 -34.32
CA LYS A 465 28.71 -6.61 -34.56
C LYS A 465 27.45 -5.80 -34.89
N LEU A 466 27.45 -4.51 -34.55
CA LEU A 466 26.31 -3.59 -34.70
C LEU A 466 26.21 -2.99 -36.10
#